data_AF-A0A1J7BJ39-F1
#
_entry.id   AF-A0A1J7BJ39-F1
#
_cell.length_a   1.000
_cell.length_b   1.000
_cell.length_c   1.000
_cell.angle_alpha   90.00
_cell.angle_beta   90.00
_cell.angle_gamma   90.00
#
_symmetry.space_group_name_H-M   'P 1'
#
loop_
_entity.id
_entity.type
_entity.pdbx_description
1 polymer ?
#
loop_
_entity_poly.entity_id
_entity_poly.type
_entity_poly.pdbx_seq_one_letter_code
_entity_poly.pdbx_strand_id
1 'polypeptide(L)'
;MAVLAGCAGTHTDLPTRPLPPPSSSTSDGGSPDPSPSGSPSGSPSDGLPPARNGSDLSACYNARCEVRLADGDTIGFAPRFAVGTMRFAIGADGMTATAGYPDAGGGMQSSVGRGGEMVMNGIRIQVEAIAGSAAVVEISPSST
;
A
#
# COMPACT_ATOMS: atom_id res chain seq x y z
N MET A 1 -21.65 -35.76 -27.77
CA MET A 1 -23.12 -35.83 -27.82
C MET A 1 -23.65 -34.92 -26.73
N ALA A 2 -24.24 -33.80 -27.15
CA ALA A 2 -24.80 -32.78 -26.27
C ALA A 2 -26.28 -33.09 -26.01
N VAL A 3 -26.71 -32.97 -24.75
CA VAL A 3 -28.11 -33.04 -24.36
C VAL A 3 -28.51 -31.68 -23.80
N LEU A 4 -29.35 -30.98 -24.56
CA LEU A 4 -30.11 -29.82 -24.11
C LEU A 4 -31.35 -30.31 -23.36
N ALA A 5 -31.56 -29.82 -22.14
CA ALA A 5 -32.84 -29.90 -21.45
C ALA A 5 -33.12 -28.55 -20.77
N GLY A 6 -34.04 -27.79 -21.36
CA GLY A 6 -34.71 -26.69 -20.69
C GLY A 6 -35.96 -27.20 -19.99
N CYS A 7 -36.30 -26.62 -18.83
CA CYS A 7 -37.64 -26.64 -18.25
C CYS A 7 -37.91 -25.33 -17.53
N ALA A 8 -39.05 -24.75 -17.89
CA ALA A 8 -39.64 -23.55 -17.36
C ALA A 8 -40.20 -23.74 -15.95
N GLY A 9 -40.29 -22.65 -15.19
CA GLY A 9 -41.01 -22.58 -13.92
C GLY A 9 -41.29 -21.13 -13.54
N THR A 10 -42.43 -20.60 -14.00
CA THR A 10 -43.04 -19.35 -13.55
C THR A 10 -44.10 -19.65 -12.50
N HIS A 11 -44.03 -19.00 -11.33
CA HIS A 11 -45.09 -18.80 -10.32
C HIS A 11 -44.41 -18.13 -9.11
N THR A 12 -44.97 -17.23 -8.31
CA THR A 12 -46.28 -16.56 -8.21
C THR A 12 -46.13 -15.40 -7.22
N ASP A 13 -46.78 -14.30 -7.55
CA ASP A 13 -47.47 -13.32 -6.68
C ASP A 13 -47.08 -13.24 -5.19
N LEU A 14 -46.57 -12.08 -4.77
CA LEU A 14 -46.58 -11.66 -3.37
C LEU A 14 -47.35 -10.32 -3.24
N PRO A 15 -48.15 -10.17 -2.18
CA PRO A 15 -49.18 -9.14 -2.09
C PRO A 15 -48.63 -7.73 -1.84
N THR A 16 -49.23 -6.79 -2.56
CA THR A 16 -49.20 -5.34 -2.35
C THR A 16 -49.38 -4.98 -0.87
N ARG A 17 -48.34 -4.36 -0.27
CA ARG A 17 -48.42 -3.78 1.08
C ARG A 17 -48.70 -2.26 0.97
N PRO A 18 -49.69 -1.72 1.70
CA PRO A 18 -50.05 -0.29 1.63
C PRO A 18 -48.93 0.65 2.06
N LEU A 19 -48.84 1.79 1.36
CA LEU A 19 -47.95 2.92 1.63
C LEU A 19 -48.25 3.61 2.98
N PRO A 20 -47.23 3.99 3.76
CA PRO A 20 -47.36 4.99 4.81
C PRO A 20 -47.40 6.43 4.23
N PRO A 21 -48.11 7.37 4.88
CA PRO A 21 -48.22 8.77 4.45
C PRO A 21 -46.92 9.56 4.64
N PRO A 22 -46.74 10.70 3.93
CA PRO A 22 -45.60 11.58 4.09
C PRO A 22 -45.79 12.51 5.30
N SER A 23 -44.89 12.41 6.27
CA SER A 23 -44.72 13.46 7.29
C SER A 23 -43.57 14.36 6.89
N SER A 24 -43.91 15.60 6.53
CA SER A 24 -42.99 16.72 6.32
C SER A 24 -42.72 17.45 7.65
N SER A 25 -41.59 18.18 7.68
CA SER A 25 -41.10 19.13 8.70
C SER A 25 -40.13 18.50 9.71
N THR A 26 -38.93 19.00 10.02
CA THR A 26 -38.34 20.35 9.86
C THR A 26 -36.82 20.27 10.08
N SER A 27 -36.12 21.20 9.46
CA SER A 27 -34.75 21.70 9.69
C SER A 27 -33.96 21.19 10.89
N ASP A 28 -32.78 20.64 10.63
CA ASP A 28 -31.52 21.13 11.21
C ASP A 28 -30.36 20.73 10.27
N GLY A 29 -29.98 21.66 9.39
CA GLY A 29 -28.83 21.51 8.50
C GLY A 29 -27.56 21.80 9.27
N GLY A 30 -27.16 20.87 10.13
CA GLY A 30 -25.83 20.88 10.73
C GLY A 30 -24.78 20.71 9.65
N SER A 31 -23.91 21.72 9.50
CA SER A 31 -22.69 21.64 8.69
C SER A 31 -21.95 20.33 8.96
N PRO A 32 -21.59 19.54 7.93
CA PRO A 32 -20.53 18.56 8.10
C PRO A 32 -19.23 19.34 8.25
N ASP A 33 -18.79 19.51 9.49
CA ASP A 33 -17.42 19.87 9.81
C ASP A 33 -16.54 18.71 9.28
N PRO A 34 -15.67 18.93 8.27
CA PRO A 34 -14.67 17.93 7.95
C PRO A 34 -13.66 17.97 9.08
N SER A 35 -13.85 17.09 10.05
CA SER A 35 -12.83 16.80 11.05
C SER A 35 -11.84 15.82 10.41
N PRO A 36 -10.64 16.22 9.91
CA PRO A 36 -9.55 15.28 9.77
C PRO A 36 -9.04 14.97 11.19
N SER A 37 -9.78 14.13 11.91
CA SER A 37 -9.26 13.43 13.08
C SER A 37 -8.37 12.29 12.57
N GLY A 38 -7.23 12.69 11.99
CA GLY A 38 -6.11 11.82 11.70
C GLY A 38 -4.91 12.38 12.44
N SER A 39 -4.86 12.16 13.75
CA SER A 39 -3.60 12.30 14.49
C SER A 39 -2.53 11.49 13.73
N PRO A 40 -1.42 12.09 13.25
CA PRO A 40 -0.29 11.28 12.89
C PRO A 40 0.12 10.59 14.20
N SER A 41 -0.10 9.29 14.27
CA SER A 41 0.41 8.44 15.33
C SER A 41 1.93 8.49 15.20
N GLY A 42 2.53 9.52 15.81
CA GLY A 42 3.97 9.66 15.96
C GLY A 42 4.43 8.53 16.85
N SER A 43 4.77 7.40 16.23
CA SER A 43 5.47 6.32 16.89
C SER A 43 6.78 6.89 17.48
N PRO A 44 7.17 6.48 18.70
CA PRO A 44 8.29 7.08 19.43
C PRO A 44 9.55 7.15 18.57
N SER A 45 10.28 8.24 18.71
CA SER A 45 11.52 8.50 17.99
C SER A 45 12.59 7.48 18.39
N ASP A 46 12.65 6.35 17.68
CA ASP A 46 13.72 5.34 17.71
C ASP A 46 15.09 5.88 17.24
N GLY A 47 15.32 7.20 17.32
CA GLY A 47 16.49 7.86 16.75
C GLY A 47 16.50 7.96 15.23
N LEU A 48 15.41 7.56 14.56
CA LEU A 48 15.25 7.71 13.11
C LEU A 48 14.72 9.11 12.75
N PRO A 49 15.21 9.70 11.64
CA PRO A 49 14.64 10.94 11.12
C PRO A 49 13.18 10.73 10.69
N PRO A 50 12.38 11.81 10.62
CA PRO A 50 11.04 11.73 10.05
C PRO A 50 11.14 11.45 8.54
N ALA A 51 10.32 10.51 8.04
CA ALA A 51 10.20 10.24 6.61
C ALA A 51 9.08 11.10 5.99
N ARG A 52 9.25 11.67 4.79
CA ARG A 52 8.23 12.54 4.15
C ARG A 52 6.85 11.90 4.05
N ASN A 53 6.78 10.60 3.77
CA ASN A 53 5.53 9.84 3.64
C ASN A 53 5.24 8.98 4.89
N GLY A 54 5.97 9.17 5.99
CA GLY A 54 5.80 8.36 7.20
C GLY A 54 5.99 6.86 6.91
N SER A 55 5.03 6.02 7.30
CA SER A 55 5.03 4.58 7.01
C SER A 55 4.03 4.18 5.91
N ASP A 56 3.58 5.13 5.08
CA ASP A 56 2.68 4.83 3.97
C ASP A 56 3.42 4.19 2.79
N LEU A 57 3.54 2.87 2.82
CA LEU A 57 4.22 2.09 1.76
C LEU A 57 3.54 2.22 0.39
N SER A 58 2.25 2.58 0.35
CA SER A 58 1.53 2.72 -0.91
C SER A 58 1.92 3.98 -1.67
N ALA A 59 2.44 5.01 -0.97
CA ALA A 59 3.04 6.18 -1.58
C ALA A 59 4.21 5.82 -2.52
N CYS A 60 4.86 4.68 -2.27
CA CYS A 60 6.00 4.19 -3.04
C CYS A 60 5.63 3.47 -4.33
N TYR A 61 4.34 3.34 -4.68
CA TYR A 61 3.92 2.64 -5.90
C TYR A 61 4.61 3.16 -7.17
N ASN A 62 4.82 4.47 -7.24
CA ASN A 62 5.52 5.13 -8.35
C ASN A 62 7.04 5.29 -8.14
N ALA A 63 7.58 4.62 -7.11
CA ALA A 63 8.94 4.75 -6.63
C ALA A 63 9.33 6.22 -6.34
N ARG A 64 8.41 7.08 -5.90
CA ARG A 64 8.69 8.49 -5.58
C ARG A 64 8.20 8.78 -4.17
N CYS A 65 8.94 8.31 -3.17
CA CYS A 65 8.53 8.40 -1.78
C CYS A 65 9.75 8.41 -0.86
N GLU A 66 9.52 8.83 0.38
CA GLU A 66 10.47 8.64 1.47
C GLU A 66 9.68 8.07 2.65
N VAL A 67 9.98 6.83 3.03
CA VAL A 67 9.18 6.06 4.00
C VAL A 67 10.05 5.44 5.09
N ARG A 68 9.45 5.26 6.26
CA ARG A 68 9.97 4.44 7.34
C ARG A 68 9.49 3.01 7.14
N LEU A 69 10.45 2.11 6.89
CA LEU A 69 10.26 0.67 6.78
C LEU A 69 10.55 -0.01 8.11
N ALA A 70 9.80 -1.08 8.37
CA ALA A 70 10.08 -2.07 9.39
C ALA A 70 10.55 -3.39 8.76
N ASP A 71 11.20 -4.24 9.55
CA ASP A 71 11.56 -5.59 9.12
C ASP A 71 10.33 -6.38 8.65
N GLY A 72 10.43 -6.97 7.46
CA GLY A 72 9.37 -7.74 6.82
C GLY A 72 8.44 -6.93 5.93
N ASP A 73 8.53 -5.59 5.92
CA ASP A 73 7.69 -4.74 5.09
C ASP A 73 7.79 -5.08 3.60
N THR A 74 6.68 -4.90 2.89
CA THR A 74 6.60 -5.18 1.46
C THR A 74 5.95 -4.01 0.74
N ILE A 75 6.59 -3.56 -0.33
CA ILE A 75 6.12 -2.48 -1.20
C ILE A 75 5.71 -3.08 -2.56
N GLY A 76 4.53 -2.70 -3.04
CA GLY A 76 4.12 -2.96 -4.42
C GLY A 76 4.54 -1.81 -5.34
N PHE A 77 5.03 -2.12 -6.53
CA PHE A 77 5.46 -1.11 -7.51
C PHE A 77 4.63 -1.14 -8.79
N ALA A 78 4.64 -0.01 -9.50
CA ALA A 78 3.99 0.10 -10.79
C ALA A 78 4.61 -0.87 -11.82
N PRO A 79 3.82 -1.48 -12.72
CA PRO A 79 4.29 -2.49 -13.68
C PRO A 79 5.48 -2.06 -14.54
N ARG A 80 5.63 -0.75 -14.80
CA ARG A 80 6.75 -0.16 -15.56
C ARG A 80 8.15 -0.46 -14.99
N PHE A 81 8.24 -0.80 -13.70
CA PHE A 81 9.52 -1.15 -13.06
C PHE A 81 9.85 -2.64 -13.16
N ALA A 82 8.96 -3.47 -13.74
CA ALA A 82 9.10 -4.93 -13.80
C ALA A 82 9.31 -5.62 -12.43
N VAL A 83 9.07 -4.91 -11.33
CA VAL A 83 9.05 -5.42 -9.95
C VAL A 83 7.60 -5.42 -9.51
N GLY A 84 7.06 -6.59 -9.18
CA GLY A 84 5.69 -6.69 -8.67
C GLY A 84 5.65 -6.25 -7.21
N THR A 85 6.48 -6.90 -6.39
CA THR A 85 6.65 -6.59 -4.97
C THR A 85 8.12 -6.58 -4.60
N MET A 86 8.46 -5.81 -3.57
CA MET A 86 9.78 -5.82 -2.95
C MET A 86 9.63 -5.95 -1.45
N ARG A 87 10.25 -6.99 -0.89
CA ARG A 87 10.26 -7.25 0.54
C ARG A 87 11.56 -6.76 1.15
N PHE A 88 11.49 -6.13 2.31
CA PHE A 88 12.63 -5.61 3.03
C PHE A 88 12.88 -6.39 4.32
N ALA A 89 14.13 -6.79 4.54
CA ALA A 89 14.61 -7.31 5.81
C ALA A 89 15.58 -6.30 6.41
N ILE A 90 15.36 -5.89 7.66
CA ILE A 90 16.12 -4.80 8.31
C ILE A 90 16.81 -5.35 9.55
N GLY A 91 18.15 -5.29 9.54
CA GLY A 91 18.99 -5.60 10.69
C GLY A 91 19.62 -4.34 11.26
N ALA A 92 20.36 -4.51 12.36
CA ALA A 92 20.98 -3.40 13.09
C ALA A 92 21.93 -2.53 12.22
N ASP A 93 22.63 -3.15 11.27
CA ASP A 93 23.71 -2.53 10.49
C ASP A 93 23.37 -2.36 9.00
N GLY A 94 22.22 -2.85 8.55
CA GLY A 94 21.92 -2.90 7.13
C GLY A 94 20.52 -3.39 6.79
N MET A 95 20.20 -3.30 5.51
CA MET A 95 18.94 -3.71 4.93
C MET A 95 19.20 -4.64 3.74
N THR A 96 18.34 -5.64 3.58
CA THR A 96 18.28 -6.48 2.39
C THR A 96 16.93 -6.30 1.72
N ALA A 97 16.93 -6.04 0.42
CA ALA A 97 15.73 -5.94 -0.38
C ALA A 97 15.66 -7.11 -1.36
N THR A 98 14.47 -7.73 -1.44
CA THR A 98 14.19 -8.86 -2.32
C THR A 98 13.04 -8.48 -3.25
N ALA A 99 13.35 -8.24 -4.52
CA ALA A 99 12.39 -7.94 -5.58
C ALA A 99 11.82 -9.24 -6.17
N GLY A 100 10.49 -9.34 -6.24
CA GLY A 100 9.79 -10.41 -6.95
C GLY A 100 9.32 -9.95 -8.33
N TYR A 101 9.57 -10.76 -9.36
CA TYR A 101 9.16 -10.48 -10.73
C TYR A 101 7.83 -11.16 -11.05
N PRO A 102 6.82 -10.42 -11.52
CA PRO A 102 5.48 -10.98 -11.75
C PRO A 102 5.45 -12.07 -12.83
N ASP A 103 6.32 -11.96 -13.85
CA ASP A 103 6.23 -12.80 -15.05
C ASP A 103 7.31 -13.89 -15.16
N ALA A 104 8.32 -13.90 -14.28
CA ALA A 104 9.53 -14.71 -14.46
C ALA A 104 9.73 -15.82 -13.41
N GLY A 105 8.86 -15.96 -12.42
CA GLY A 105 8.99 -16.96 -11.35
C GLY A 105 10.28 -16.81 -10.51
N GLY A 106 10.91 -15.64 -10.54
CA GLY A 106 12.20 -15.35 -9.92
C GLY A 106 12.25 -13.94 -9.31
N GLY A 107 13.44 -13.55 -8.88
CA GLY A 107 13.64 -12.27 -8.21
C GLY A 107 15.10 -11.84 -8.18
N MET A 108 15.33 -10.64 -7.65
CA MET A 108 16.67 -10.13 -7.35
C MET A 108 16.76 -9.79 -5.88
N GLN A 109 17.90 -10.09 -5.28
CA GLN A 109 18.20 -9.71 -3.90
C GLN A 109 19.42 -8.81 -3.88
N SER A 110 19.36 -7.74 -3.09
CA SER A 110 20.47 -6.84 -2.86
C SER A 110 20.51 -6.43 -1.39
N SER A 111 21.70 -6.22 -0.85
CA SER A 111 21.90 -5.77 0.52
C SER A 111 22.78 -4.54 0.57
N VAL A 112 22.50 -3.66 1.53
CA VAL A 112 23.19 -2.40 1.70
C VAL A 112 23.31 -2.05 3.18
N GLY A 113 24.42 -1.44 3.55
CA GLY A 113 24.62 -0.90 4.90
C GLY A 113 23.96 0.47 5.10
N ARG A 114 24.02 0.97 6.33
CA ARG A 114 23.58 2.34 6.66
C ARG A 114 24.28 3.37 5.76
N GLY A 115 23.50 4.30 5.18
CA GLY A 115 24.01 5.36 4.30
C GLY A 115 24.36 4.90 2.88
N GLY A 116 24.14 3.63 2.55
CA GLY A 116 24.38 3.14 1.20
C GLY A 116 23.15 3.23 0.30
N GLU A 117 23.37 2.89 -0.97
CA GLU A 117 22.35 2.87 -2.01
C GLU A 117 22.33 1.52 -2.72
N MET A 118 21.16 1.10 -3.19
CA MET A 118 21.01 0.01 -4.16
C MET A 118 20.08 0.44 -5.30
N VAL A 119 20.30 -0.16 -6.48
CA VAL A 119 19.44 0.03 -7.66
C VAL A 119 18.96 -1.32 -8.15
N MET A 120 17.65 -1.46 -8.35
CA MET A 120 17.01 -2.67 -8.88
C MET A 120 15.93 -2.30 -9.90
N ASN A 121 16.09 -2.77 -11.14
CA ASN A 121 15.11 -2.60 -12.23
C ASN A 121 14.55 -1.17 -12.37
N GLY A 122 15.43 -0.17 -12.39
CA GLY A 122 15.01 1.22 -12.56
C GLY A 122 14.53 1.90 -11.27
N ILE A 123 14.63 1.24 -10.11
CA ILE A 123 14.31 1.80 -8.79
C ILE A 123 15.62 1.95 -8.00
N ARG A 124 15.93 3.18 -7.58
CA ARG A 124 16.97 3.53 -6.62
C ARG A 124 16.39 3.56 -5.22
N ILE A 125 17.09 2.96 -4.27
CA ILE A 125 16.74 2.92 -2.86
C ILE A 125 17.96 3.40 -2.09
N GLN A 126 17.82 4.56 -1.46
CA GLN A 126 18.86 5.18 -0.65
C GLN A 126 18.49 5.05 0.83
N VAL A 127 19.41 4.53 1.63
CA VAL A 127 19.18 4.34 3.06
C VAL A 127 19.66 5.56 3.82
N GLU A 128 18.71 6.37 4.28
CA GLU A 128 19.00 7.58 5.07
C GLU A 128 19.45 7.24 6.48
N ALA A 129 18.74 6.31 7.13
CA ALA A 129 19.05 5.88 8.48
C ALA A 129 18.52 4.48 8.79
N ILE A 130 19.17 3.80 9.73
CA ILE A 130 18.75 2.50 10.28
C ILE A 130 18.83 2.58 11.80
N ALA A 131 17.79 2.12 12.50
CA ALA A 131 17.79 1.94 13.95
C ALA A 131 17.05 0.66 14.31
N GLY A 132 17.77 -0.30 14.90
CA GLY A 132 17.20 -1.60 15.27
C GLY A 132 16.67 -2.35 14.05
N SER A 133 15.36 -2.59 14.02
CA SER A 133 14.63 -3.27 12.94
C SER A 133 13.84 -2.32 12.04
N ALA A 134 14.18 -1.02 12.05
CA ALA A 134 13.54 -0.01 11.23
C ALA A 134 14.56 0.83 10.46
N ALA A 135 14.16 1.32 9.29
CA ALA A 135 14.98 2.18 8.45
C ALA A 135 14.14 3.28 7.80
N VAL A 136 14.75 4.42 7.53
CA VAL A 136 14.17 5.46 6.67
C VAL A 136 14.87 5.39 5.34
N VAL A 137 14.10 5.26 4.26
CA VAL A 137 14.62 5.12 2.91
C VAL A 137 13.97 6.15 1.98
N GLU A 138 14.79 6.71 1.09
CA GLU A 138 14.30 7.43 -0.08
C GLU A 138 14.26 6.46 -1.26
N ILE A 139 13.10 6.41 -1.94
CA ILE A 139 12.90 5.61 -3.14
C ILE A 139 12.63 6.56 -4.30
N SER A 140 13.40 6.39 -5.38
CA SER A 140 13.35 7.21 -6.59
C SER A 140 13.52 6.33 -7.85
N PRO A 141 12.89 6.62 -9.01
CA PRO A 141 13.33 6.03 -10.26
C PRO A 141 14.77 6.37 -10.56
N SER A 142 15.57 5.36 -10.84
CA SER A 142 16.86 5.54 -11.51
C SER A 142 16.60 5.69 -13.01
N SER A 143 17.08 6.79 -13.59
CA SER A 143 17.22 6.88 -15.04
C SER A 143 18.25 5.84 -15.47
N THR A 144 17.78 4.73 -16.04
CA THR A 144 18.63 3.74 -16.71
C THR A 144 19.08 4.29 -18.06
#